data_AF-A0A1K1P1T3-F1
#
_entry.id   AF-A0A1K1P1T3-F1
#
_cell.length_a   1.000
_cell.length_b   1.000
_cell.length_c   1.000
_cell.angle_alpha   90.00
_cell.angle_beta   90.00
_cell.angle_gamma   90.00
#
_symmetry.space_group_name_H-M   'P 1'
#
loop_
_entity.id
_entity.type
_entity.pdbx_description
1 polymer ?
#
loop_
_entity_poly.entity_id
_entity_poly.type
_entity_poly.pdbx_seq_one_letter_code
_entity_poly.pdbx_strand_id
1 'polypeptide(L)'
;MEKFKKQLVTSNCIYWLFILLSIIGAVLVVVFSPNHRDGNGTIGFFAAMIAISVINIHRNRKALKNEKLLKEMYINSVDERKKQILLQASKTSFFIILASMLIASIVFRFISMTVSIVLTCCMMFILIVYFAVTAYYNKKM
;
A
#
# COMPACT_ATOMS: atom_id res chain seq x y z
N MET A 1 -10.58 -15.18 -18.94
CA MET A 1 -11.08 -14.75 -17.62
C MET A 1 -10.43 -15.44 -16.42
N GLU A 2 -9.94 -16.68 -16.53
CA GLU A 2 -9.34 -17.39 -15.39
C GLU A 2 -8.07 -16.71 -14.82
N LYS A 3 -7.22 -16.14 -15.67
CA LYS A 3 -6.06 -15.33 -15.24
C LYS A 3 -6.49 -14.14 -14.36
N PHE A 4 -7.59 -13.49 -14.69
CA PHE A 4 -8.13 -12.35 -13.93
C PHE A 4 -8.75 -12.81 -12.59
N LYS A 5 -9.44 -13.96 -12.57
CA LYS A 5 -9.91 -14.58 -11.31
C LYS A 5 -8.73 -14.89 -10.37
N LYS A 6 -7.64 -15.48 -10.90
CA LYS A 6 -6.41 -15.72 -10.12
C LYS A 6 -5.80 -14.43 -9.58
N GLN A 7 -5.73 -13.37 -10.39
CA GLN A 7 -5.25 -12.06 -9.95
C GLN A 7 -6.08 -11.50 -8.78
N LEU A 8 -7.42 -11.57 -8.84
CA LEU A 8 -8.30 -11.13 -7.75
C LEU A 8 -8.09 -11.94 -6.46
N VAL A 9 -7.86 -13.25 -6.57
CA VAL A 9 -7.55 -14.11 -5.41
C VAL A 9 -6.19 -13.74 -4.81
N THR A 10 -5.15 -13.53 -5.63
CA THR A 10 -3.84 -13.06 -5.16
C THR A 10 -3.96 -11.70 -4.47
N SER A 11 -4.70 -10.75 -5.04
CA SER A 11 -4.97 -9.46 -4.41
C SER A 11 -5.69 -9.61 -3.07
N ASN A 12 -6.66 -10.53 -2.96
CA ASN A 12 -7.31 -10.82 -1.68
C ASN A 12 -6.33 -11.37 -0.63
N CYS A 13 -5.36 -12.21 -1.03
CA CYS A 13 -4.32 -12.69 -0.12
C CYS A 13 -3.47 -11.53 0.41
N ILE A 14 -3.10 -10.59 -0.46
CA ILE A 14 -2.38 -9.36 -0.06
C ILE A 14 -3.21 -8.52 0.91
N TYR A 15 -4.51 -8.33 0.66
CA TYR A 15 -5.39 -7.60 1.59
C TYR A 15 -5.53 -8.30 2.95
N TRP A 16 -5.57 -9.64 2.98
CA TRP A 16 -5.54 -10.39 4.24
C TRP A 16 -4.23 -10.19 5.00
N LEU A 17 -3.10 -10.17 4.29
CA LEU A 17 -1.80 -9.87 4.90
C LEU A 17 -1.77 -8.45 5.48
N PHE A 18 -2.33 -7.45 4.78
CA PHE A 18 -2.45 -6.09 5.32
C PHE A 18 -3.32 -6.01 6.58
N ILE A 19 -4.41 -6.77 6.64
CA ILE A 19 -5.26 -6.86 7.84
C ILE A 19 -4.48 -7.46 9.00
N LEU A 20 -3.78 -8.58 8.78
CA LEU A 20 -2.97 -9.22 9.82
C LEU A 20 -1.88 -8.28 10.35
N LEU A 21 -1.14 -7.63 9.45
CA LEU A 21 -0.11 -6.66 9.82
C LEU A 21 -0.68 -5.48 10.62
N SER A 22 -1.86 -4.99 10.24
CA SER A 22 -2.53 -3.88 10.93
C SER A 22 -3.02 -4.27 12.32
N ILE A 23 -3.53 -5.50 12.50
CA ILE A 23 -3.93 -6.02 13.81
C ILE A 23 -2.71 -6.16 14.71
N ILE A 24 -1.63 -6.76 14.21
CA ILE A 24 -0.38 -6.90 14.97
C ILE A 24 0.16 -5.52 15.37
N GLY A 25 0.18 -4.56 14.45
CA GLY A 25 0.60 -3.19 14.73
C GLY A 25 -0.26 -2.51 15.79
N ALA A 26 -1.58 -2.64 15.71
CA ALA A 26 -2.50 -2.08 16.70
C ALA A 26 -2.30 -2.69 18.10
N VAL A 27 -2.14 -4.02 18.19
CA VAL A 27 -1.86 -4.71 19.46
C VAL A 27 -0.54 -4.24 20.07
N LEU A 28 0.51 -4.12 19.27
CA LEU A 28 1.81 -3.62 19.74
C LEU A 28 1.70 -2.19 20.28
N VAL A 29 0.97 -1.31 19.60
CA VAL A 29 0.74 0.06 20.09
C VAL A 29 0.00 0.06 21.42
N VAL A 30 -1.04 -0.76 21.58
CA VAL A 30 -1.82 -0.82 22.84
C VAL A 30 -1.00 -1.39 23.99
N VAL A 31 -0.17 -2.41 23.74
CA VAL A 31 0.62 -3.07 24.80
C VAL A 31 1.86 -2.27 25.20
N PHE A 32 2.54 -1.63 24.24
CA PHE A 32 3.83 -0.97 24.48
C PHE A 32 3.75 0.56 24.64
N SER A 33 2.62 1.22 24.36
CA SER A 33 2.51 2.66 24.60
C SER A 33 2.30 2.98 26.08
N PRO A 34 3.24 3.69 26.73
CA PRO A 34 3.13 4.05 28.15
C PRO A 34 2.02 5.09 28.44
N ASN A 35 1.55 5.83 27.42
CA ASN A 35 0.45 6.78 27.52
C ASN A 35 -0.67 6.43 26.52
N HIS A 36 -1.86 6.09 27.03
CA HIS A 36 -3.00 5.69 26.20
C HIS A 36 -3.55 6.85 25.33
N ARG A 37 -3.19 8.11 25.63
CA ARG A 37 -3.63 9.29 24.89
C ARG A 37 -2.88 9.49 23.56
N ASP A 38 -1.64 9.03 23.45
CA ASP A 38 -0.80 9.22 22.25
C ASP A 38 -1.06 8.14 21.18
N GLY A 39 -1.67 7.00 21.56
CA GLY A 39 -1.98 5.89 20.66
C GLY A 39 -3.25 6.07 19.80
N ASN A 40 -4.12 7.03 20.10
CA ASN A 40 -5.41 7.15 19.41
C ASN A 40 -5.28 7.46 17.91
N GLY A 41 -4.30 8.28 17.52
CA GLY A 41 -4.05 8.60 16.11
C GLY A 41 -3.54 7.41 15.30
N THR A 42 -2.64 6.61 15.87
CA THR A 42 -2.06 5.43 15.21
C THR A 42 -3.06 4.28 15.13
N ILE A 43 -3.88 4.09 16.17
CA ILE A 43 -4.99 3.11 16.15
C ILE A 43 -6.01 3.48 15.06
N GLY A 44 -6.34 4.76 14.90
CA GLY A 44 -7.22 5.23 13.83
C GLY A 44 -6.68 4.92 12.43
N PHE A 45 -5.37 5.07 12.22
CA PHE A 45 -4.72 4.70 10.96
C PHE A 45 -4.85 3.20 10.67
N PHE A 46 -4.56 2.32 11.64
CA PHE A 46 -4.72 0.87 11.47
C PHE A 46 -6.18 0.48 11.23
N ALA A 47 -7.14 1.10 11.93
CA ALA A 47 -8.56 0.86 11.72
C ALA A 47 -9.00 1.23 10.29
N ALA A 48 -8.55 2.38 9.76
CA ALA A 48 -8.82 2.78 8.39
C ALA A 48 -8.22 1.80 7.36
N MET A 49 -6.99 1.35 7.59
CA MET A 49 -6.31 0.36 6.75
C MET A 49 -7.10 -0.97 6.68
N ILE A 50 -7.62 -1.43 7.83
CA ILE A 50 -8.47 -2.62 7.91
C ILE A 50 -9.79 -2.38 7.15
N ALA A 51 -10.46 -1.26 7.37
CA ALA A 51 -11.73 -0.95 6.71
C ALA A 51 -11.59 -0.95 5.18
N ILE A 52 -10.57 -0.27 4.64
CA ILE A 52 -10.29 -0.24 3.19
C ILE A 52 -10.01 -1.64 2.65
N SER A 53 -9.23 -2.44 3.37
CA SER A 53 -8.90 -3.82 2.97
C SER A 53 -10.15 -4.71 2.94
N VAL A 54 -11.02 -4.60 3.94
CA VAL A 54 -12.29 -5.34 4.01
C VAL A 54 -13.24 -4.95 2.87
N ILE A 55 -13.38 -3.66 2.59
CA ILE A 55 -14.22 -3.16 1.48
C ILE A 55 -13.73 -3.74 0.14
N ASN A 56 -12.41 -3.74 -0.09
CA ASN A 56 -11.82 -4.29 -1.31
C ASN A 56 -12.00 -5.81 -1.42
N ILE A 57 -11.81 -6.56 -0.32
CA ILE A 57 -12.08 -8.01 -0.29
C ILE A 57 -13.54 -8.28 -0.60
N HIS A 58 -14.47 -7.52 -0.02
CA HIS A 58 -15.90 -7.67 -0.27
C HIS A 58 -16.23 -7.41 -1.74
N ARG A 59 -15.70 -6.31 -2.31
CA ARG A 59 -15.86 -5.98 -3.75
C ARG A 59 -15.35 -7.10 -4.64
N ASN A 60 -14.17 -7.63 -4.36
CA ASN A 60 -13.55 -8.72 -5.13
C ASN A 60 -14.34 -10.03 -4.99
N ARG A 61 -14.82 -10.37 -3.79
CA ARG A 61 -15.67 -11.55 -3.56
C ARG A 61 -17.01 -11.43 -4.30
N LYS A 62 -17.63 -10.24 -4.29
CA LYS A 62 -18.88 -9.98 -5.04
C LYS A 62 -18.66 -10.12 -6.55
N ALA A 63 -17.54 -9.60 -7.06
CA ALA A 63 -17.16 -9.76 -8.46
C ALA A 63 -16.89 -11.23 -8.83
N LEU A 64 -16.24 -12.01 -7.96
CA LEU A 64 -15.99 -13.44 -8.21
C LEU A 64 -17.27 -14.28 -8.26
N LYS A 65 -18.31 -13.89 -7.51
CA LYS A 65 -19.61 -14.58 -7.49
C LYS A 65 -20.54 -14.16 -8.64
N ASN A 66 -20.38 -12.96 -9.19
CA ASN A 66 -21.26 -12.44 -10.23
C ASN A 66 -20.51 -12.24 -11.56
N GLU A 67 -20.82 -13.09 -12.55
CA GLU A 67 -20.13 -13.07 -13.84
C GLU A 67 -20.28 -11.76 -14.61
N LYS A 68 -21.40 -11.04 -14.45
CA LYS A 68 -21.62 -9.75 -15.12
C LYS A 68 -20.65 -8.69 -14.57
N LEU A 69 -20.57 -8.58 -13.24
CA LEU A 69 -19.61 -7.68 -12.57
C LEU A 69 -18.16 -8.08 -12.85
N LEU A 70 -17.86 -9.38 -12.91
CA LEU A 70 -16.50 -9.84 -13.24
C LEU A 70 -16.09 -9.43 -14.65
N LYS A 71 -16.98 -9.59 -15.63
CA LYS A 71 -16.73 -9.18 -17.02
C LYS A 71 -16.54 -7.67 -17.13
N GLU A 72 -17.36 -6.89 -16.44
CA GLU A 72 -17.22 -5.42 -16.42
C GLU A 72 -15.88 -4.98 -15.82
N MET A 73 -15.47 -5.56 -14.68
CA MET A 73 -14.16 -5.28 -14.09
C MET A 73 -13.01 -5.72 -14.99
N TYR A 74 -13.17 -6.84 -15.69
CA TYR A 74 -12.16 -7.32 -16.64
C TYR A 74 -12.01 -6.37 -17.83
N ILE A 75 -13.10 -5.96 -18.47
CA ILE A 75 -13.08 -5.00 -19.60
C ILE A 75 -12.41 -3.69 -19.15
N ASN A 76 -12.78 -3.19 -17.97
CA ASN A 76 -12.15 -2.00 -17.40
C ASN A 76 -10.65 -2.17 -17.11
N SER A 77 -10.20 -3.38 -16.79
CA SER A 77 -8.78 -3.67 -16.51
C SER A 77 -7.90 -3.81 -17.76
N VAL A 78 -8.51 -4.19 -18.89
CA VAL A 78 -7.82 -4.41 -20.18
C VAL A 78 -7.76 -3.13 -21.01
N ASP A 79 -8.58 -2.12 -20.69
CA ASP A 79 -8.55 -0.81 -21.33
C ASP A 79 -7.14 -0.19 -21.27
N GLU A 80 -6.50 -0.09 -22.44
CA GLU A 80 -5.12 0.38 -22.59
C GLU A 80 -4.96 1.81 -22.08
N ARG A 81 -5.98 2.65 -22.25
CA ARG A 81 -5.94 4.05 -21.80
C ARG A 81 -5.86 4.11 -20.29
N LYS A 82 -6.66 3.31 -19.58
CA LYS A 82 -6.65 3.25 -18.12
C LYS A 82 -5.32 2.71 -17.59
N LYS A 83 -4.76 1.70 -18.27
CA LYS A 83 -3.44 1.15 -17.93
C LYS A 83 -2.34 2.19 -18.06
N GLN A 84 -2.32 2.96 -19.16
CA GLN A 84 -1.34 4.02 -19.37
C GLN A 84 -1.47 5.14 -18.33
N ILE A 85 -2.69 5.59 -18.04
CA ILE A 85 -2.94 6.60 -17.00
C ILE A 85 -2.43 6.11 -15.64
N LEU A 86 -2.72 4.86 -15.28
CA LEU A 86 -2.29 4.30 -13.99
C LEU A 86 -0.77 4.17 -13.89
N LEU A 87 -0.09 3.78 -14.98
CA LEU A 87 1.37 3.73 -15.03
C LEU A 87 2.00 5.12 -14.87
N GLN A 88 1.49 6.11 -15.61
CA GLN A 88 1.98 7.48 -15.53
C GLN A 88 1.69 8.09 -14.15
N ALA A 89 0.49 7.89 -13.62
CA ALA A 89 0.11 8.33 -12.28
C ALA A 89 1.01 7.68 -11.22
N SER A 90 1.24 6.36 -11.29
CA SER A 90 2.11 5.66 -10.34
C SER A 90 3.54 6.19 -10.38
N LYS A 91 4.09 6.43 -11.57
CA LYS A 91 5.42 7.04 -11.75
C LYS A 91 5.48 8.43 -11.13
N THR A 92 4.55 9.31 -11.48
CA THR A 92 4.52 10.68 -10.97
C THR A 92 4.31 10.71 -9.46
N SER A 93 3.36 9.93 -8.93
CA SER A 93 3.11 9.81 -7.49
C SER A 93 4.34 9.30 -6.74
N PHE A 94 5.06 8.32 -7.29
CA PHE A 94 6.30 7.83 -6.68
C PHE A 94 7.37 8.92 -6.55
N PHE A 95 7.58 9.72 -7.60
CA PHE A 95 8.51 10.86 -7.54
C PHE A 95 8.05 11.93 -6.53
N ILE A 96 6.76 12.24 -6.49
CA ILE A 96 6.21 13.22 -5.53
C ILE A 96 6.40 12.73 -4.09
N ILE A 97 6.16 11.45 -3.81
CA ILE A 97 6.37 10.86 -2.48
C ILE A 97 7.84 10.91 -2.08
N LEU A 98 8.77 10.59 -2.98
CA LEU A 98 10.20 10.68 -2.69
C LEU A 98 10.63 12.14 -2.42
N ALA A 99 10.13 13.09 -3.20
CA ALA A 99 10.42 14.51 -3.00
C ALA A 99 9.85 15.02 -1.66
N SER A 100 8.61 14.64 -1.32
CA SER A 100 7.99 15.04 -0.06
C SER A 100 8.68 14.41 1.16
N MET A 101 9.11 13.14 1.07
CA MET A 101 9.91 12.50 2.12
C MET A 101 11.27 13.18 2.32
N LEU A 102 11.92 13.61 1.24
CA LEU A 102 13.18 14.34 1.32
C LEU A 102 13.01 15.67 2.06
N ILE A 103 12.01 16.47 1.66
CA ILE A 103 11.69 17.75 2.31
C ILE A 103 11.33 17.52 3.77
N ALA A 104 10.48 16.53 4.05
CA ALA A 104 10.10 16.17 5.41
C ALA A 104 11.33 15.79 6.26
N SER A 105 12.28 15.01 5.72
CA SER A 105 13.49 14.62 6.47
C SER A 105 14.33 15.83 6.90
N ILE A 106 14.42 16.85 6.04
CA ILE A 106 15.13 18.10 6.35
C ILE A 106 14.38 18.89 7.43
N VAL A 107 13.07 19.05 7.29
CA VAL A 107 12.24 19.81 8.24
C VAL A 107 12.24 19.13 9.61
N PHE A 108 12.01 17.82 9.67
CA PHE A 108 11.98 17.07 10.93
C PHE A 108 13.34 16.99 11.62
N ARG A 109 14.45 17.23 10.91
CA ARG A 109 15.79 17.31 11.54
C ARG A 109 15.88 18.40 12.60
N PHE A 110 15.15 19.51 12.42
CA PHE A 110 15.11 20.61 13.39
C PHE A 110 14.23 20.32 14.61
N ILE A 111 13.29 19.38 14.49
CA ILE A 111 12.37 19.00 15.58
C ILE A 111 12.96 17.83 16.38
N SER A 112 13.39 16.78 15.70
CA SER A 112 13.94 15.58 16.32
C SER A 112 14.88 14.86 15.36
N MET A 113 16.14 14.73 15.77
CA MET A 113 17.15 13.99 15.00
C MET A 113 16.73 12.54 14.76
N THR A 114 16.07 11.90 15.73
CA THR A 114 15.57 10.52 15.61
C THR A 114 14.55 10.39 14.48
N VAL A 115 13.58 11.31 14.38
CA VAL A 115 12.54 11.27 13.34
C VAL A 115 13.16 11.43 11.94
N SER A 116 14.12 12.35 11.79
CA SER A 116 14.84 12.57 10.54
C SER A 116 15.63 11.34 10.08
N ILE A 117 16.32 10.66 10.99
CA ILE A 117 17.07 9.43 10.69
C ILE A 117 16.12 8.32 10.23
N VAL A 118 15.01 8.10 10.95
CA VAL A 118 14.03 7.07 10.59
C VAL A 118 13.42 7.35 9.21
N LEU A 119 13.05 8.60 8.92
CA LEU A 119 12.50 8.98 7.61
C LEU A 119 13.50 8.73 6.47
N THR A 120 14.78 9.02 6.71
CA THR A 120 15.87 8.78 5.76
C THR A 120 16.11 7.29 5.54
N CYS A 121 16.07 6.48 6.59
CA CYS A 121 16.13 5.01 6.49
C CYS A 121 14.95 4.45 5.68
N CYS A 122 13.72 4.93 5.92
CA CYS A 122 12.55 4.53 5.13
C CYS A 122 12.70 4.89 3.65
N MET A 123 13.19 6.10 3.36
CA MET A 123 13.46 6.53 1.98
C MET A 123 14.50 5.64 1.31
N MET A 124 15.60 5.32 1.99
CA MET A 124 16.63 4.41 1.49
C MET A 124 16.07 3.01 1.22
N PHE A 125 15.25 2.47 2.13
CA PHE A 125 14.59 1.19 1.93
C PHE A 125 13.68 1.19 0.69
N ILE A 126 12.87 2.24 0.50
CA ILE A 126 12.01 2.38 -0.70
C ILE A 126 12.85 2.36 -1.98
N LEU A 127 14.00 3.03 -2.01
CA LEU A 127 14.90 3.00 -3.16
C LEU A 127 15.50 1.61 -3.40
N ILE A 128 15.93 0.91 -2.35
CA ILE A 128 16.43 -0.47 -2.46
C ILE A 128 15.36 -1.38 -3.04
N VAL A 129 14.12 -1.30 -2.54
CA VAL A 129 12.99 -2.07 -3.07
C VAL A 129 12.74 -1.72 -4.54
N TYR A 130 12.75 -0.43 -4.90
CA TYR A 130 12.58 0.00 -6.28
C TYR A 130 13.66 -0.58 -7.20
N PHE A 131 14.94 -0.52 -6.81
CA PHE A 131 16.04 -1.09 -7.58
C PHE A 131 15.94 -2.61 -7.67
N ALA A 132 15.63 -3.30 -6.58
CA ALA A 132 15.47 -4.76 -6.57
C ALA A 132 14.32 -5.22 -7.48
N VAL A 133 13.18 -4.55 -7.41
CA VAL A 133 12.02 -4.83 -8.26
C VAL A 133 12.33 -4.52 -9.72
N THR A 134 12.99 -3.40 -10.00
CA THR A 134 13.43 -3.04 -11.36
C THR A 134 14.40 -4.08 -11.92
N ALA A 135 15.38 -4.53 -11.14
CA ALA A 135 16.32 -5.56 -11.53
C ALA A 135 15.62 -6.92 -11.78
N TYR A 136 14.63 -7.29 -10.98
CA TYR A 136 13.81 -8.49 -11.20
C TYR A 136 13.07 -8.41 -12.53
N TYR A 137 12.41 -7.29 -12.82
CA TYR A 137 11.66 -7.14 -14.07
C TYR A 137 12.55 -7.01 -15.29
N ASN A 138 13.70 -6.33 -15.21
CA ASN A 138 14.69 -6.26 -16.30
C ASN A 138 15.30 -7.63 -16.65
N LYS A 139 15.31 -8.59 -15.72
CA LYS A 139 15.74 -9.97 -16.00
C LYS A 139 14.62 -10.85 -16.57
N LYS A 140 13.37 -10.48 -16.31
CA LYS A 140 12.19 -11.30 -16.64
C LYS A 140 11.51 -10.88 -17.94
N MET A 141 11.58 -9.59 -18.28
CA MET A 141 11.14 -9.02 -19.55
C MET A 141 12.29 -9.03 -20.55
#